data_AF-A0A521MAA4-F1
#
_entry.id   AF-A0A521MAA4-F1
#
_cell.length_a   1.000
_cell.length_b   1.000
_cell.length_c   1.000
_cell.angle_alpha   90.00
_cell.angle_beta   90.00
_cell.angle_gamma   90.00
#
_symmetry.space_group_name_H-M   'P 1'
#
loop_
_entity.id
_entity.type
_entity.pdbx_description
1 polymer ?
#
loop_
_entity_poly.entity_id
_entity_poly.type
_entity_poly.pdbx_seq_one_letter_code
_entity_poly.pdbx_strand_id
1 'polypeptide(L)'
;MLAIRMTRHGAKKRPFFHIVVADSRSPRDGRFIEKLGTYNPLLPREHEQRITLDQERIAHWLKVGAQPSDRVARFLATAELMKPRERREQSKKPQPRAKTQERMKAAAAATAAAAPAEPAKEAAAT
;
A
#
# COMPACT_ATOMS: atom_id res chain seq x y z
N MET A 1 12.14 21.68 7.56
CA MET A 1 12.64 20.45 6.90
C MET A 1 12.19 20.48 5.46
N LEU A 2 13.03 20.03 4.53
CA LEU A 2 12.62 19.93 3.13
C LEU A 2 11.70 18.72 2.94
N ALA A 3 10.55 18.96 2.34
CA ALA A 3 9.55 17.93 2.08
C ALA A 3 9.23 17.86 0.59
N ILE A 4 9.20 16.65 0.05
CA ILE A 4 8.62 16.38 -1.26
C ILE A 4 7.14 16.06 -1.04
N ARG A 5 6.28 16.99 -1.44
CA ARG A 5 4.85 16.96 -1.11
C ARG A 5 3.99 17.26 -2.33
N MET A 6 2.70 16.97 -2.20
CA MET A 6 1.71 17.22 -3.24
C MET A 6 0.92 18.49 -2.93
N THR A 7 0.80 19.38 -3.89
CA THR A 7 -0.05 20.58 -3.79
C THR A 7 -1.28 20.39 -4.66
N ARG A 8 -2.45 20.79 -4.16
CA ARG A 8 -3.71 20.53 -4.87
C ARG A 8 -3.95 21.68 -5.84
N HIS A 9 -3.95 21.34 -7.12
CA HIS A 9 -4.33 22.22 -8.21
C HIS A 9 -5.63 21.70 -8.84
N GLY A 10 -6.35 22.56 -9.53
CA GLY A 10 -7.58 22.17 -10.23
C GLY A 10 -8.88 22.46 -9.49
N ALA A 11 -9.94 22.46 -10.28
CA ALA A 11 -11.26 22.93 -9.90
C ALA A 11 -11.96 22.04 -8.87
N LYS A 12 -13.13 22.49 -8.42
CA LYS A 12 -14.04 21.68 -7.61
C LYS A 12 -14.39 20.40 -8.37
N LYS A 13 -14.37 19.25 -7.67
CA LYS A 13 -14.59 17.90 -8.24
C LYS A 13 -13.60 17.46 -9.33
N ARG A 14 -12.57 18.25 -9.66
CA ARG A 14 -11.51 17.88 -10.61
C ARG A 14 -10.13 18.04 -9.97
N PRO A 15 -9.71 17.07 -9.12
CA PRO A 15 -8.42 17.15 -8.45
C PRO A 15 -7.27 16.93 -9.44
N PHE A 16 -6.28 17.81 -9.36
CA PHE A 16 -4.99 17.68 -10.02
C PHE A 16 -3.90 17.99 -8.98
N PHE A 17 -2.73 17.38 -9.09
CA PHE A 17 -1.69 17.59 -8.10
C PHE A 17 -0.37 17.92 -8.76
N HIS A 18 0.37 18.85 -8.17
CA HIS A 18 1.78 19.06 -8.47
C HIS A 18 2.62 18.42 -7.40
N ILE A 19 3.69 17.74 -7.81
CA ILE A 19 4.70 17.20 -6.90
C ILE A 19 5.79 18.26 -6.82
N VAL A 20 6.02 18.79 -5.63
CA VAL A 20 6.91 19.94 -5.41
C VAL A 20 7.83 19.68 -4.22
N VAL A 21 8.98 20.34 -4.24
CA VAL A 21 9.86 20.48 -3.08
C VAL A 21 9.53 21.78 -2.38
N ALA A 22 9.24 21.73 -1.08
CA ALA A 22 9.01 22.92 -0.27
C ALA A 22 9.52 22.72 1.16
N ASP A 23 9.68 23.81 1.91
CA ASP A 23 9.85 23.69 3.35
C ASP A 23 8.53 23.24 3.99
N SER A 24 8.63 22.35 4.97
CA SER A 24 7.47 21.79 5.66
C SER A 24 6.61 22.84 6.37
N ARG A 25 7.16 24.00 6.75
CA ARG A 25 6.39 25.07 7.43
C ARG A 25 5.60 25.92 6.45
N SER A 26 5.91 25.87 5.15
CA SER A 26 5.18 26.62 4.14
C SER A 26 3.77 26.06 3.95
N PRO A 27 2.74 26.89 3.71
CA PRO A 27 1.37 26.42 3.52
C PRO A 27 1.27 25.48 2.31
N ARG A 28 0.26 24.59 2.28
CA ARG A 28 0.13 23.50 1.29
C ARG A 28 0.30 24.00 -0.14
N ASP A 29 -0.47 25.01 -0.52
CA ASP A 29 -0.52 25.56 -1.88
C ASP A 29 0.27 26.88 -2.01
N GLY A 30 1.23 27.13 -1.09
CA GLY A 30 2.06 28.33 -1.09
C GLY A 30 3.34 28.19 -1.89
N ARG A 31 4.33 29.04 -1.53
CA ARG A 31 5.66 29.05 -2.14
C ARG A 31 6.33 27.68 -2.02
N PHE A 32 6.81 27.18 -3.16
CA PHE A 32 7.65 26.00 -3.26
C PHE A 32 9.00 26.41 -3.88
N ILE A 33 9.99 25.52 -3.76
CA ILE A 33 11.34 25.73 -4.29
C ILE A 33 11.36 25.33 -5.76
N GLU A 34 10.92 24.10 -6.05
CA GLU A 34 10.95 23.52 -7.39
C GLU A 34 9.77 22.56 -7.60
N LYS A 35 9.26 22.52 -8.83
CA LYS A 35 8.25 21.56 -9.27
C LYS A 35 8.94 20.36 -9.91
N LEU A 36 8.70 19.18 -9.37
CA LEU A 36 9.31 17.92 -9.79
C LEU A 36 8.40 17.07 -10.66
N GLY A 37 7.10 17.36 -10.69
CA GLY A 37 6.16 16.52 -11.43
C GLY A 37 4.71 16.86 -11.25
N THR A 38 3.87 15.98 -11.76
CA THR A 38 2.41 16.07 -11.73
C THR A 38 1.79 14.72 -11.41
N TYR A 39 0.58 14.77 -10.83
CA TYR A 39 -0.24 13.59 -10.60
C TYR A 39 -1.70 13.91 -10.88
N ASN A 40 -2.30 13.12 -11.77
CA ASN A 40 -3.71 13.20 -12.11
C ASN A 40 -4.44 11.91 -11.68
N PRO A 41 -5.20 11.93 -10.58
CA PRO A 41 -5.93 10.74 -10.11
C PRO A 41 -7.13 10.36 -10.99
N LEU A 42 -7.60 11.26 -11.87
CA LEU A 42 -8.76 11.00 -12.73
C LEU A 42 -8.42 10.12 -13.92
N LEU A 43 -7.13 9.99 -14.25
CA LEU A 43 -6.69 9.13 -15.32
C LEU A 43 -6.60 7.66 -14.85
N PRO A 44 -6.92 6.70 -15.74
CA PRO A 44 -6.72 5.26 -15.50
C PRO A 44 -5.30 4.96 -15.05
N ARG A 45 -5.12 3.91 -14.24
CA ARG A 45 -3.81 3.58 -13.63
C ARG A 45 -2.68 3.39 -14.64
N GLU A 46 -3.01 2.83 -15.80
CA GLU A 46 -2.07 2.49 -16.87
C GLU A 46 -1.72 3.69 -17.76
N HIS A 47 -2.39 4.82 -17.58
CA HIS A 47 -2.15 5.99 -18.41
C HIS A 47 -0.81 6.65 -18.04
N GLU A 48 0.09 6.83 -19.01
CA GLU A 48 1.44 7.37 -18.79
C GLU A 48 1.42 8.77 -18.14
N GLN A 49 0.56 9.67 -18.64
CA GLN A 49 0.41 11.02 -18.07
C GLN A 49 -0.27 11.07 -16.70
N ARG A 50 -0.63 9.93 -16.11
CA ARG A 50 -1.19 9.88 -14.75
C ARG A 50 -0.19 10.39 -13.73
N ILE A 51 1.08 10.04 -13.90
CA ILE A 51 2.19 10.42 -13.03
C ILE A 51 3.35 10.82 -13.92
N THR A 52 3.77 12.07 -13.85
CA THR A 52 4.97 12.56 -14.53
C THR A 52 5.97 13.01 -13.47
N LEU A 53 7.19 12.49 -13.54
CA LEU A 53 8.25 12.70 -12.54
C LEU A 53 9.55 13.05 -13.25
N ASP A 54 10.21 14.11 -12.79
CA ASP A 54 11.59 14.42 -13.16
C ASP A 54 12.55 13.62 -12.27
N GLN A 55 13.05 12.51 -12.81
CA GLN A 55 13.86 11.55 -12.04
C GLN A 55 15.19 12.14 -11.58
N GLU A 56 15.83 12.98 -12.40
CA GLU A 56 17.14 13.56 -12.10
C GLU A 56 17.06 14.54 -10.94
N ARG A 57 16.08 15.45 -10.99
CA ARG A 57 15.85 16.42 -9.92
C ARG A 57 15.41 15.75 -8.63
N ILE A 58 14.54 14.74 -8.72
CA ILE A 58 14.13 13.96 -7.55
C ILE A 58 15.35 13.28 -6.89
N ALA A 59 16.21 12.64 -7.67
CA ALA A 59 17.40 11.98 -7.15
C ALA A 59 18.35 12.97 -6.46
N HIS A 60 18.50 14.18 -7.01
CA HIS A 60 19.25 15.26 -6.36
C HIS A 60 18.63 15.64 -5.00
N TRP A 61 17.33 15.92 -4.94
CA TRP A 61 16.69 16.34 -3.69
C TRP A 61 16.66 15.25 -2.63
N LEU A 62 16.56 13.98 -3.03
CA LEU A 62 16.70 12.85 -2.11
C LEU A 62 18.09 12.82 -1.47
N LYS A 63 19.16 13.07 -2.24
CA LYS A 63 20.54 13.16 -1.73
C LYS A 63 20.73 14.35 -0.77
N VAL A 64 20.07 15.48 -1.03
CA VAL A 64 20.06 16.66 -0.15
C VAL A 64 19.31 16.39 1.17
N GLY A 65 18.56 15.29 1.26
CA GLY A 65 17.84 14.88 2.47
C GLY A 65 16.37 15.30 2.49
N ALA A 66 15.78 15.62 1.34
CA ALA A 66 14.36 15.91 1.25
C ALA A 66 13.52 14.67 1.57
N GLN A 67 12.55 14.80 2.48
CA GLN A 67 11.72 13.68 2.92
C GLN A 67 10.41 13.62 2.11
N PRO A 68 10.12 12.53 1.39
CA PRO A 68 8.86 12.40 0.66
C PRO A 68 7.70 12.01 1.59
N SER A 69 6.52 12.57 1.31
CA SER A 69 5.24 12.13 1.91
C SER A 69 4.87 10.69 1.50
N ASP A 70 4.00 10.01 2.26
CA ASP A 70 3.66 8.59 2.03
C ASP A 70 3.22 8.31 0.58
N ARG A 71 2.34 9.15 0.04
CA ARG A 71 1.84 8.96 -1.33
C ARG A 71 2.93 9.14 -2.37
N VAL A 72 3.78 10.14 -2.21
CA VAL A 72 4.92 10.39 -3.11
C VAL A 72 5.93 9.25 -3.00
N ALA A 73 6.22 8.76 -1.80
CA ALA A 73 7.11 7.62 -1.59
C ALA A 73 6.63 6.36 -2.35
N ARG A 74 5.31 6.14 -2.46
CA ARG A 74 4.78 5.06 -3.30
C ARG A 74 5.03 5.28 -4.79
N PHE A 75 4.89 6.51 -5.29
CA PHE A 75 5.20 6.83 -6.69
C PHE A 75 6.69 6.63 -6.99
N LEU A 76 7.56 7.07 -6.07
CA LEU A 76 9.01 6.86 -6.17
C LEU A 76 9.39 5.39 -6.11
N ALA A 77 8.67 4.59 -5.33
CA ALA A 77 8.88 3.15 -5.27
C ALA A 77 8.45 2.43 -6.56
N THR A 78 7.35 2.87 -7.20
CA THR A 78 6.95 2.37 -8.52
C THR A 78 7.94 2.76 -9.60
N ALA A 79 8.60 3.91 -9.46
CA ALA A 79 9.65 4.38 -10.37
C ALA A 79 11.06 3.88 -10.00
N GLU A 80 11.18 2.93 -9.06
CA GLU A 80 12.45 2.33 -8.59
C GLU A 80 13.49 3.30 -8.00
N LEU A 81 13.10 4.56 -7.75
CA LEU A 81 13.96 5.59 -7.14
C LEU A 81 14.12 5.42 -5.61
N MET A 82 13.23 4.65 -4.98
CA MET A 82 13.25 4.38 -3.54
C MET A 82 12.73 2.98 -3.24
N LYS A 83 13.25 2.36 -2.19
CA LYS A 83 12.66 1.11 -1.67
C LYS A 83 11.23 1.39 -1.21
N PRO A 84 10.25 0.52 -1.53
CA PRO A 84 8.91 0.61 -0.96
C PRO A 84 9.02 0.66 0.56
N ARG A 85 8.41 1.67 1.20
CA ARG A 85 8.31 1.69 2.65
C ARG A 85 7.55 0.44 3.06
N GLU A 86 8.12 -0.33 3.99
CA GLU A 86 7.49 -1.53 4.52
C GLU A 86 6.08 -1.18 4.98
N ARG A 87 5.10 -1.80 4.34
CA ARG A 87 3.72 -1.68 4.77
C ARG A 87 3.66 -2.34 6.13
N ARG A 88 3.29 -1.58 7.16
CA ARG A 88 2.93 -2.16 8.45
C ARG A 88 1.84 -3.18 8.20
N GLU A 89 2.19 -4.47 8.22
CA GLU A 89 1.23 -5.54 8.13
C GLU A 89 0.27 -5.36 9.29
N GLN A 90 -1.02 -5.25 8.95
CA GLN A 90 -2.06 -5.19 9.95
C GLN A 90 -2.27 -6.62 10.45
N SER A 91 -1.35 -7.06 11.30
CA SER A 91 -1.26 -8.40 11.86
C SER A 91 -2.28 -8.57 12.98
N LYS A 92 -3.50 -8.88 12.55
CA LYS A 92 -4.42 -9.92 13.06
C LYS A 92 -5.76 -9.69 12.36
N LYS A 93 -6.08 -10.55 11.38
CA LYS A 93 -7.48 -10.81 11.06
C LYS A 93 -8.20 -11.06 12.40
N PRO A 94 -9.42 -10.55 12.63
CA PRO A 94 -10.14 -10.82 13.87
C PRO A 94 -10.25 -12.34 14.00
N GLN A 95 -9.42 -12.90 14.88
CA GLN A 95 -9.50 -14.33 15.15
C GLN A 95 -10.85 -14.55 15.84
N PRO A 96 -11.58 -15.61 15.49
CA PRO A 96 -12.78 -15.96 16.23
C PRO A 96 -12.41 -16.11 17.70
N ARG A 97 -13.29 -15.64 18.60
CA ARG A 97 -13.07 -15.66 20.05
C ARG A 97 -12.59 -17.04 20.50
N ALA A 98 -11.76 -17.11 21.53
CA ALA A 98 -11.14 -18.35 22.01
C ALA A 98 -12.16 -19.52 22.14
N LYS A 99 -13.37 -19.24 22.65
CA LYS A 99 -14.46 -20.22 22.78
C LYS A 99 -14.90 -20.85 21.45
N THR A 100 -14.91 -20.09 20.35
CA THR A 100 -15.24 -20.60 19.01
C THR A 100 -14.11 -21.46 18.45
N GLN A 101 -12.86 -21.11 18.76
CA GLN A 101 -11.69 -21.92 18.38
C GLN A 101 -11.65 -23.25 19.13
N GLU A 102 -12.01 -23.26 20.41
CA GLU A 102 -12.14 -24.49 21.19
C GLU A 102 -13.27 -25.38 20.66
N ARG A 103 -14.43 -24.80 20.29
CA ARG A 103 -15.52 -25.55 19.65
C ARG A 103 -15.13 -26.14 18.29
N MET A 104 -14.42 -25.38 17.46
CA MET A 104 -13.94 -25.86 16.16
C MET A 104 -12.86 -26.92 16.29
N LYS A 105 -11.94 -26.77 17.24
CA LYS A 105 -10.91 -27.79 17.54
C LYS A 105 -11.52 -29.04 18.16
N ALA A 106 -12.51 -28.92 19.03
CA ALA A 106 -13.24 -30.05 19.61
C ALA A 106 -14.08 -30.79 18.55
N ALA A 107 -14.74 -30.06 17.65
CA ALA A 107 -15.47 -30.66 16.52
C ALA A 107 -14.53 -31.36 15.52
N ALA A 108 -13.37 -30.77 15.23
CA ALA A 108 -12.34 -31.36 14.38
C ALA A 108 -11.66 -32.58 15.03
N ALA A 109 -11.41 -32.55 16.34
CA ALA A 109 -10.89 -33.69 17.09
C ALA A 109 -11.93 -34.83 17.19
N ALA A 110 -13.22 -34.50 17.32
CA ALA A 110 -14.30 -35.48 17.31
C ALA A 110 -14.48 -36.13 15.91
N THR A 111 -14.31 -35.36 14.82
CA THR A 111 -14.33 -35.91 13.46
C THR A 111 -13.05 -36.70 13.13
N ALA A 112 -11.89 -36.32 13.67
CA ALA A 112 -10.65 -37.09 13.51
C ALA A 112 -10.63 -38.38 14.37
N ALA A 113 -11.25 -38.37 15.56
CA ALA A 113 -11.39 -39.55 16.41
C ALA A 113 -12.44 -40.56 15.92
N ALA A 114 -13.38 -40.12 15.07
CA ALA A 114 -14.35 -40.99 14.40
C ALA A 114 -13.81 -41.67 13.12
N ALA A 115 -12.56 -41.42 12.73
CA ALA A 115 -11.93 -41.95 11.53
C ALA A 115 -10.67 -42.80 11.79
N PRO A 116 -10.68 -43.76 12.75
CA PRO A 116 -9.89 -44.97 12.57
C PRO A 116 -10.75 -46.21 12.81
N ALA A 117 -11.63 -46.56 11.87
CA ALA A 117 -12.24 -47.89 11.78
C ALA A 117 -12.83 -48.16 10.38
N GLU A 118 -12.00 -48.09 9.34
CA GLU A 118 -12.15 -49.04 8.23
C GLU A 118 -10.80 -49.71 8.02
N PRO A 119 -10.68 -50.96 8.49
CA PRO A 119 -10.24 -51.99 7.57
C PRO A 119 -11.24 -53.14 7.52
N ALA A 120 -11.47 -53.62 6.29
CA ALA A 120 -12.01 -54.93 5.95
C ALA A 120 -13.50 -55.21 6.25
N LYS A 121 -14.34 -55.04 5.22
CA LYS A 121 -15.13 -56.13 4.62
C LYS A 121 -15.89 -55.64 3.38
N GLU A 122 -15.24 -55.70 2.21
CA GLU A 122 -15.95 -55.92 0.95
C GLU A 122 -15.09 -56.79 0.03
N ALA A 123 -14.91 -58.03 0.48
CA ALA A 123 -14.51 -59.15 -0.37
C ALA A 123 -15.34 -60.35 0.10
N ALA A 124 -16.63 -60.34 -0.26
CA ALA A 124 -17.53 -61.50 -0.39
C ALA A 124 -18.99 -61.02 -0.33
N ALA A 125 -19.64 -60.85 -1.49
CA ALA A 125 -20.95 -61.41 -1.81
C ALA A 125 -21.51 -60.77 -3.10
N THR A 126 -21.58 -61.63 -4.13
CA THR A 126 -22.56 -61.67 -5.23
C THR A 126 -22.55 -60.57 -6.29
#